data_AF-A0A9Q0WFA4-F1
#
_entry.id   AF-A0A9Q0WFA4-F1
#
_cell.length_a   1.000
_cell.length_b   1.000
_cell.length_c   1.000
_cell.angle_alpha   90.00
_cell.angle_beta   90.00
_cell.angle_gamma   90.00
#
_symmetry.space_group_name_H-M   'P 1'
#
loop_
_entity.id
_entity.type
_entity.pdbx_description
1 polymer ?
#
loop_
_entity_poly.entity_id
_entity_poly.type
_entity_poly.pdbx_seq_one_letter_code
_entity_poly.pdbx_strand_id
1 'polypeptide(L)'
;MHYDQDVRNAKRRQMESQALEVVRNAYVTILEHLYSNTLESFKTSLEQLLNKGKGFAASARIFAQSCFLVFDQGCEDAAIRQSEWNASEAREKLSRHMLSEMIANYEKQLTDVLADKVESLFEAGETDTWVSVRNLLESKTEVAISEFSYAVVDFKLHKSASDTKLQHLRGYARNVVERKAREAAAAGRVLMRMKDRFAKVFNHDKKSSVWTAEQNIEEIERNALSASLKILEIMAVIRLDKTADQIEHVLFSSLMDGNGSVPASRAASDPLASNAWEEVSPDATLLAPVECNSLWMQFKADIKYIMSQATSAQWWWWGRSGGSSRGTNSHDDSFEARGGSIDGESRARVGSRDERHRTGGVGDAERCRARGDWGGEIFRTANSDSGNCDDDKMDGRAAPAIGVLFLG
;
A
#
# COMPACT_ATOMS: atom_id res chain seq x y z
N MET A 1 -64.17 32.31 55.95
CA MET A 1 -63.25 31.25 56.39
C MET A 1 -62.06 31.22 55.44
N HIS A 2 -60.84 31.38 55.95
CA HIS A 2 -59.67 30.92 55.21
C HIS A 2 -59.37 29.48 55.63
N TYR A 3 -59.02 28.63 54.66
CA TYR A 3 -58.53 27.28 54.96
C TYR A 3 -57.29 27.35 55.85
N ASP A 4 -57.13 26.33 56.67
CA ASP A 4 -55.94 26.13 57.50
C ASP A 4 -54.65 26.22 56.66
N GLN A 5 -53.61 26.78 57.26
CA GLN A 5 -52.37 27.10 56.55
C GLN A 5 -51.63 25.83 56.10
N ASP A 6 -51.65 24.77 56.90
CA ASP A 6 -50.97 23.51 56.59
C ASP A 6 -51.72 22.75 55.50
N VAL A 7 -53.06 22.77 55.53
CA VAL A 7 -53.90 22.24 54.44
C VAL A 7 -53.61 22.96 53.12
N ARG A 8 -53.49 24.30 53.13
CA ARG A 8 -53.12 25.07 51.91
C ARG A 8 -51.72 24.73 51.40
N ASN A 9 -50.74 24.62 52.30
CA ASN A 9 -49.37 24.27 51.94
C ASN A 9 -49.25 22.84 51.40
N ALA A 10 -49.93 21.87 52.02
CA ALA A 10 -49.99 20.49 51.55
C ALA A 10 -50.62 20.39 50.16
N LYS A 11 -51.75 21.09 49.93
CA LYS A 11 -52.40 21.07 48.60
C LYS A 11 -51.55 21.77 47.53
N ARG A 12 -50.81 22.84 47.88
CA ARG A 12 -49.85 23.48 46.97
C ARG A 12 -48.76 22.48 46.55
N ARG A 13 -48.08 21.83 47.50
CA ARG A 13 -47.05 20.81 47.22
C ARG A 13 -47.56 19.66 46.35
N GLN A 14 -48.80 19.21 46.58
CA GLN A 14 -49.42 18.19 45.72
C GLN A 14 -49.56 18.67 44.26
N MET A 15 -50.06 19.88 44.05
CA MET A 15 -50.21 20.45 42.70
C MET A 15 -48.85 20.72 42.03
N GLU A 16 -47.85 21.17 42.78
CA GLU A 16 -46.47 21.33 42.31
C GLU A 16 -45.89 19.99 41.82
N SER A 17 -46.03 18.93 42.61
CA SER A 17 -45.59 17.57 42.23
C SER A 17 -46.29 17.04 40.97
N GLN A 18 -47.60 17.27 40.84
CA GLN A 18 -48.38 16.82 39.67
C GLN A 18 -48.03 17.63 38.42
N ALA A 19 -47.83 18.94 38.55
CA ALA A 19 -47.39 19.79 37.44
C ALA A 19 -45.98 19.38 36.96
N LEU A 20 -45.06 19.09 37.88
CA LEU A 20 -43.74 18.55 37.58
C LEU A 20 -43.82 17.21 36.84
N GLU A 21 -44.65 16.27 37.28
CA GLU A 21 -44.82 14.98 36.61
C GLU A 21 -45.27 15.14 35.14
N VAL A 22 -46.20 16.06 34.86
CA VAL A 22 -46.68 16.35 33.50
C VAL A 22 -45.59 16.95 32.61
N VAL A 23 -44.80 17.91 33.11
CA VAL A 23 -43.76 18.58 32.29
C VAL A 23 -42.44 17.79 32.20
N ARG A 24 -42.26 16.73 33.01
CA ARG A 24 -41.03 15.92 33.04
C ARG A 24 -40.68 15.32 31.67
N ASN A 25 -41.68 14.81 30.95
CA ASN A 25 -41.45 14.23 29.63
C ASN A 25 -40.95 15.29 28.63
N ALA A 26 -41.54 16.50 28.65
CA ALA A 26 -41.10 17.59 27.80
C ALA A 26 -39.66 18.04 28.12
N TYR A 27 -39.29 18.12 29.40
CA TYR A 27 -37.91 18.41 29.82
C TYR A 27 -36.91 17.36 29.28
N VAL A 28 -37.23 16.06 29.39
CA VAL A 28 -36.37 14.99 28.84
C VAL A 28 -36.24 15.12 27.31
N THR A 29 -37.34 15.31 26.58
CA THR A 29 -37.30 15.52 25.12
C THR A 29 -36.45 16.73 24.72
N ILE A 30 -36.49 17.82 25.49
CA ILE A 30 -35.64 19.00 25.25
C ILE A 30 -34.16 18.66 25.44
N LEU A 31 -33.79 17.96 26.51
CA LEU A 31 -32.40 17.52 26.72
C LEU A 31 -31.91 16.57 25.61
N GLU A 32 -32.75 15.63 25.17
CA GLU A 32 -32.42 14.72 24.07
C GLU A 32 -32.22 15.45 22.74
N HIS A 33 -33.03 16.48 22.47
CA HIS A 33 -32.91 17.32 21.27
C HIS A 33 -31.63 18.17 21.32
N LEU A 34 -31.35 18.85 22.43
CA LEU A 34 -30.12 19.62 22.64
C LEU A 34 -28.87 18.74 22.50
N TYR A 35 -28.88 17.56 23.12
CA TYR A 35 -27.81 16.57 23.02
C TYR A 35 -27.58 16.15 21.55
N SER A 36 -28.66 15.81 20.83
CA SER A 36 -28.56 15.28 19.46
C SER A 36 -28.09 16.34 18.48
N ASN A 37 -28.67 17.55 18.53
CA ASN A 37 -28.27 18.68 17.68
C ASN A 37 -26.81 19.06 17.92
N THR A 38 -26.37 19.10 19.20
CA THR A 38 -24.99 19.45 19.54
C THR A 38 -24.00 18.41 19.04
N LEU A 39 -24.32 17.12 19.16
CA LEU A 39 -23.46 16.04 18.69
C LEU A 39 -23.37 15.98 17.14
N GLU A 40 -24.47 16.18 16.42
CA GLU A 40 -24.45 16.19 14.95
C GLU A 40 -23.78 17.46 14.39
N SER A 41 -24.00 18.62 15.01
CA SER A 41 -23.19 19.82 14.76
C SER A 41 -21.71 19.53 15.01
N PHE A 42 -21.40 18.77 16.06
CA PHE A 42 -20.03 18.44 16.41
C PHE A 42 -19.32 17.61 15.32
N LYS A 43 -19.93 16.50 14.91
CA LYS A 43 -19.42 15.61 13.85
C LYS A 43 -19.19 16.36 12.53
N THR A 44 -20.24 17.01 12.02
CA THR A 44 -20.20 17.69 10.72
C THR A 44 -19.12 18.77 10.65
N SER A 45 -18.82 19.44 11.77
CA SER A 45 -17.76 20.45 11.83
C SER A 45 -16.36 19.83 11.97
N LEU A 46 -16.20 18.71 12.69
CA LEU A 46 -14.94 17.95 12.71
C LEU A 46 -14.56 17.45 11.29
N GLU A 47 -15.54 16.90 10.56
CA GLU A 47 -15.35 16.48 9.16
C GLU A 47 -14.92 17.65 8.25
N GLN A 48 -15.52 18.82 8.44
CA GLN A 48 -15.10 20.03 7.72
C GLN A 48 -13.69 20.52 8.12
N LEU A 49 -13.26 20.28 9.36
CA LEU A 49 -11.92 20.66 9.83
C LEU A 49 -10.83 19.74 9.27
N LEU A 50 -11.09 18.43 9.13
CA LEU A 50 -10.19 17.50 8.42
C LEU A 50 -9.82 18.04 7.03
N ASN A 51 -10.83 18.48 6.27
CA ASN A 51 -10.67 18.95 4.89
C ASN A 51 -9.89 20.29 4.78
N LYS A 52 -9.68 21.02 5.89
CA LYS A 52 -9.05 22.35 5.90
C LYS A 52 -7.57 22.33 6.33
N GLY A 53 -7.08 21.23 6.91
CA GLY A 53 -5.68 21.07 7.28
C GLY A 53 -5.24 21.82 8.55
N LYS A 54 -3.95 22.25 8.56
CA LYS A 54 -3.19 22.73 9.74
C LYS A 54 -4.00 23.56 10.75
N GLY A 55 -3.80 23.27 12.04
CA GLY A 55 -4.53 23.92 13.14
C GLY A 55 -5.76 23.14 13.61
N PHE A 56 -5.89 21.88 13.17
CA PHE A 56 -6.98 20.96 13.55
C PHE A 56 -7.22 20.94 15.06
N ALA A 57 -6.18 20.67 15.88
CA ALA A 57 -6.30 20.55 17.32
C ALA A 57 -6.87 21.81 18.01
N ALA A 58 -6.43 23.00 17.60
CA ALA A 58 -6.93 24.26 18.15
C ALA A 58 -8.37 24.55 17.71
N SER A 59 -8.68 24.28 16.45
CA SER A 59 -10.04 24.47 15.91
C SER A 59 -11.03 23.51 16.55
N ALA A 60 -10.67 22.22 16.65
CA ALA A 60 -11.47 21.19 17.31
C ALA A 60 -11.71 21.52 18.80
N ARG A 61 -10.70 22.09 19.49
CA ARG A 61 -10.83 22.54 20.89
C ARG A 61 -11.82 23.69 21.03
N ILE A 62 -11.62 24.79 20.30
CA ILE A 62 -12.51 25.97 20.32
C ILE A 62 -13.95 25.56 20.01
N PHE A 63 -14.09 24.64 19.05
CA PHE A 63 -15.38 24.17 18.63
C PHE A 63 -16.04 23.21 19.65
N ALA A 64 -15.29 22.33 20.31
CA ALA A 64 -15.78 21.56 21.45
C ALA A 64 -16.25 22.46 22.61
N GLN A 65 -15.50 23.53 22.92
CA GLN A 65 -15.93 24.56 23.89
C GLN A 65 -17.26 25.21 23.48
N SER A 66 -17.42 25.55 22.20
CA SER A 66 -18.66 26.12 21.66
C SER A 66 -19.84 25.15 21.78
N CYS A 67 -19.64 23.86 21.49
CA CYS A 67 -20.65 22.82 21.68
C CYS A 67 -21.08 22.70 23.16
N PHE A 68 -20.12 22.68 24.08
CA PHE A 68 -20.44 22.66 25.52
C PHE A 68 -21.20 23.91 25.95
N LEU A 69 -20.81 25.10 25.49
CA LEU A 69 -21.50 26.35 25.83
C LEU A 69 -22.96 26.36 25.34
N VAL A 70 -23.20 25.96 24.09
CA VAL A 70 -24.55 25.89 23.50
C VAL A 70 -25.42 24.85 24.24
N PHE A 71 -24.86 23.69 24.57
CA PHE A 71 -25.57 22.66 25.33
C PHE A 71 -25.89 23.11 26.76
N ASP A 72 -24.90 23.65 27.47
CA ASP A 72 -25.06 24.09 28.87
C ASP A 72 -26.07 25.23 28.97
N GLN A 73 -26.02 26.22 28.06
CA GLN A 73 -27.00 27.30 27.99
C GLN A 73 -28.42 26.79 27.69
N GLY A 74 -28.58 25.88 26.71
CA GLY A 74 -29.89 25.29 26.42
C GLY A 74 -30.46 24.49 27.59
N CYS A 75 -29.60 23.89 28.42
CA CYS A 75 -30.02 23.21 29.66
C CYS A 75 -30.42 24.20 30.77
N GLU A 76 -29.74 25.35 30.87
CA GLU A 76 -30.12 26.43 31.79
C GLU A 76 -31.48 27.05 31.40
N ASP A 77 -31.71 27.30 30.11
CA ASP A 77 -32.99 27.82 29.59
C ASP A 77 -34.16 26.83 29.81
N ALA A 78 -33.87 25.53 29.87
CA ALA A 78 -34.85 24.47 30.14
C ALA A 78 -35.04 24.16 31.65
N ALA A 79 -34.26 24.79 32.55
CA ALA A 79 -34.22 24.41 33.96
C ALA A 79 -35.45 24.90 34.75
N ILE A 80 -36.15 23.97 35.42
CA ILE A 80 -37.30 24.28 36.27
C ILE A 80 -36.84 24.43 37.72
N ARG A 81 -36.88 25.67 38.25
CA ARG A 81 -36.43 26.02 39.61
C ARG A 81 -37.06 25.20 40.75
N GLN A 82 -38.25 24.63 40.53
CA GLN A 82 -38.99 23.84 41.51
C GLN A 82 -38.68 22.34 41.46
N SER A 83 -37.81 21.88 40.54
CA SER A 83 -37.40 20.48 40.44
C SER A 83 -35.96 20.27 40.90
N GLU A 84 -35.63 19.02 41.24
CA GLU A 84 -34.26 18.58 41.53
C GLU A 84 -33.54 18.08 40.25
N TRP A 85 -34.15 18.30 39.07
CA TRP A 85 -33.62 17.78 37.82
C TRP A 85 -32.42 18.59 37.35
N ASN A 86 -31.46 17.90 36.74
CA ASN A 86 -30.27 18.52 36.17
C ASN A 86 -29.87 17.78 34.89
N ALA A 87 -29.05 18.42 34.06
CA ALA A 87 -28.60 17.87 32.78
C ALA A 87 -27.26 17.12 32.87
N SER A 88 -26.77 16.79 34.08
CA SER A 88 -25.39 16.28 34.27
C SER A 88 -25.13 14.97 33.52
N GLU A 89 -26.05 14.01 33.59
CA GLU A 89 -25.96 12.74 32.86
C GLU A 89 -25.96 12.94 31.34
N ALA A 90 -26.84 13.82 30.83
CA ALA A 90 -26.89 14.15 29.41
C ALA A 90 -25.60 14.85 28.94
N ARG A 91 -25.04 15.74 29.77
CA ARG A 91 -23.76 16.43 29.54
C ARG A 91 -22.58 15.47 29.54
N GLU A 92 -22.55 14.50 30.46
CA GLU A 92 -21.51 13.48 30.51
C GLU A 92 -21.60 12.55 29.28
N LYS A 93 -22.82 12.13 28.91
CA LYS A 93 -23.08 11.34 27.70
C LYS A 93 -22.62 12.08 26.44
N LEU A 94 -22.94 13.37 26.31
CA LEU A 94 -22.45 14.23 25.23
C LEU A 94 -20.92 14.27 25.20
N SER A 95 -20.29 14.52 26.36
CA SER A 95 -18.83 14.59 26.51
C SER A 95 -18.15 13.29 26.07
N ARG A 96 -18.68 12.13 26.48
CA ARG A 96 -18.16 10.81 26.08
C ARG A 96 -18.26 10.56 24.58
N HIS A 97 -19.35 10.98 23.94
CA HIS A 97 -19.56 10.75 22.51
C HIS A 97 -18.71 11.71 21.66
N MET A 98 -18.69 13.01 21.98
CA MET A 98 -17.78 13.98 21.35
C MET A 98 -16.31 13.53 21.46
N LEU A 99 -15.89 12.98 22.61
CA LEU A 99 -14.54 12.43 22.76
C LEU A 99 -14.30 11.22 21.85
N SER A 100 -15.30 10.35 21.67
CA SER A 100 -15.22 9.20 20.78
C SER A 100 -15.06 9.61 19.32
N GLU A 101 -15.80 10.62 18.87
CA GLU A 101 -15.67 11.20 17.52
C GLU A 101 -14.27 11.81 17.31
N MET A 102 -13.74 12.53 18.31
CA MET A 102 -12.37 13.05 18.24
C MET A 102 -11.33 11.94 18.11
N ILE A 103 -11.46 10.84 18.86
CA ILE A 103 -10.55 9.69 18.79
C ILE A 103 -10.58 9.07 17.39
N ALA A 104 -11.76 8.73 16.87
CA ALA A 104 -11.93 8.16 15.53
C ALA A 104 -11.34 9.09 14.44
N ASN A 105 -11.44 10.39 14.63
CA ASN A 105 -10.87 11.40 13.73
C ASN A 105 -9.33 11.46 13.77
N TYR A 106 -8.70 11.26 14.93
CA TYR A 106 -7.22 11.12 15.01
C TYR A 106 -6.74 9.76 14.49
N GLU A 107 -7.52 8.68 14.69
CA GLU A 107 -7.24 7.36 14.13
C GLU A 107 -7.27 7.36 12.60
N LYS A 108 -8.23 8.07 11.99
CA LYS A 108 -8.27 8.32 10.56
C LYS A 108 -7.03 9.07 10.07
N GLN A 109 -6.68 10.20 10.70
CA GLN A 109 -5.47 10.96 10.34
C GLN A 109 -4.17 10.16 10.50
N LEU A 110 -4.05 9.34 11.55
CA LEU A 110 -2.93 8.42 11.73
C LEU A 110 -2.87 7.38 10.62
N THR A 111 -4.02 6.83 10.21
CA THR A 111 -4.11 5.91 9.07
C THR A 111 -3.64 6.60 7.78
N ASP A 112 -4.21 7.75 7.44
CA ASP A 112 -3.90 8.50 6.21
C ASP A 112 -2.41 8.90 6.14
N VAL A 113 -1.81 9.32 7.27
CA VAL A 113 -0.41 9.78 7.31
C VAL A 113 0.60 8.62 7.36
N LEU A 114 0.26 7.50 7.98
CA LEU A 114 1.15 6.34 8.10
C LEU A 114 1.06 5.39 6.91
N ALA A 115 -0.13 5.13 6.38
CA ALA A 115 -0.38 4.11 5.34
C ALA A 115 0.54 4.29 4.13
N ASP A 116 0.40 5.40 3.40
CA ASP A 116 1.14 5.69 2.17
C ASP A 116 2.66 5.76 2.40
N LYS A 117 3.07 6.24 3.57
CA LYS A 117 4.49 6.42 3.90
C LYS A 117 5.18 5.13 4.29
N VAL A 118 4.50 4.27 5.04
CA VAL A 118 4.99 2.92 5.37
C VAL A 118 5.05 2.09 4.09
N GLU A 119 4.04 2.16 3.23
CA GLU A 119 4.04 1.49 1.92
C GLU A 119 5.21 2.00 1.05
N SER A 120 5.41 3.31 0.93
CA SER A 120 6.56 3.90 0.21
C SER A 120 7.93 3.49 0.76
N LEU A 121 8.09 3.28 2.07
CA LEU A 121 9.34 2.79 2.65
C LEU A 121 9.58 1.31 2.29
N PHE A 122 8.53 0.49 2.31
CA PHE A 122 8.60 -0.91 1.88
C PHE A 122 8.83 -1.09 0.37
N GLU A 123 8.34 -0.18 -0.47
CA GLU A 123 8.67 -0.17 -1.91
C GLU A 123 10.14 0.24 -2.18
N ALA A 124 10.73 1.11 -1.36
CA ALA A 124 12.13 1.49 -1.49
C ALA A 124 13.09 0.32 -1.16
N GLY A 125 12.71 -0.51 -0.17
CA GLY A 125 13.44 -1.73 0.18
C GLY A 125 14.89 -1.46 0.58
N GLU A 126 15.12 -0.43 1.39
CA GLU A 126 16.45 -0.02 1.84
C GLU A 126 16.84 -0.75 3.14
N THR A 127 18.14 -0.89 3.39
CA THR A 127 18.67 -1.68 4.54
C THR A 127 18.22 -1.17 5.91
N ASP A 128 17.81 0.10 5.99
CA ASP A 128 17.31 0.76 7.19
C ASP A 128 15.79 0.95 7.19
N THR A 129 15.04 0.25 6.31
CA THR A 129 13.57 0.36 6.19
C THR A 129 12.88 0.33 7.56
N TRP A 130 13.21 -0.64 8.42
CA TRP A 130 12.64 -0.74 9.77
C TRP A 130 13.08 0.38 10.73
N VAL A 131 14.26 0.99 10.55
CA VAL A 131 14.69 2.18 11.30
C VAL A 131 13.82 3.37 10.89
N SER A 132 13.65 3.59 9.58
CA SER A 132 12.84 4.66 9.02
C SER A 132 11.35 4.51 9.38
N VAL A 133 10.81 3.28 9.37
CA VAL A 133 9.44 2.98 9.84
C VAL A 133 9.26 3.31 11.33
N ARG A 134 10.22 2.95 12.21
CA ARG A 134 10.15 3.30 13.65
C ARG A 134 10.18 4.81 13.86
N ASN A 135 11.10 5.52 13.21
CA ASN A 135 11.23 6.97 13.32
C ASN A 135 9.96 7.70 12.80
N LEU A 136 9.35 7.17 11.74
CA LEU A 136 8.06 7.64 11.22
C LEU A 136 6.93 7.41 12.22
N LEU A 137 6.80 6.19 12.76
CA LEU A 137 5.79 5.84 13.75
C LEU A 137 5.90 6.74 14.98
N GLU A 138 7.08 6.81 15.60
CA GLU A 138 7.34 7.64 16.79
C GLU A 138 7.01 9.11 16.54
N SER A 139 7.54 9.71 15.47
CA SER A 139 7.33 11.13 15.18
C SER A 139 5.89 11.50 14.82
N LYS A 140 5.09 10.58 14.22
CA LYS A 140 3.68 10.83 13.91
C LYS A 140 2.76 10.56 15.09
N THR A 141 3.03 9.51 15.86
CA THR A 141 2.27 9.18 17.05
C THR A 141 2.42 10.24 18.13
N GLU A 142 3.63 10.74 18.41
CA GLU A 142 3.82 11.78 19.45
C GLU A 142 3.21 13.14 19.07
N VAL A 143 3.18 13.48 17.77
CA VAL A 143 2.45 14.68 17.29
C VAL A 143 0.95 14.50 17.51
N ALA A 144 0.35 13.39 17.07
CA ALA A 144 -1.08 13.12 17.25
C ALA A 144 -1.49 13.07 18.73
N ILE A 145 -0.64 12.50 19.60
CA ILE A 145 -0.82 12.47 21.06
C ILE A 145 -0.81 13.87 21.66
N SER A 146 0.16 14.70 21.27
CA SER A 146 0.28 16.08 21.76
C SER A 146 -0.91 16.93 21.33
N GLU A 147 -1.31 16.80 20.07
CA GLU A 147 -2.47 17.49 19.48
C GLU A 147 -3.79 17.03 20.11
N PHE A 148 -4.01 15.72 20.28
CA PHE A 148 -5.18 15.18 20.96
C PHE A 148 -5.23 15.62 22.42
N SER A 149 -4.12 15.49 23.16
CA SER A 149 -4.03 15.90 24.56
C SER A 149 -4.38 17.37 24.75
N TYR A 150 -3.87 18.24 23.88
CA TYR A 150 -4.24 19.66 23.87
C TYR A 150 -5.72 19.89 23.52
N ALA A 151 -6.27 19.15 22.55
CA ALA A 151 -7.63 19.35 22.08
C ALA A 151 -8.70 18.88 23.09
N VAL A 152 -8.39 17.89 23.94
CA VAL A 152 -9.36 17.32 24.91
C VAL A 152 -9.30 17.93 26.32
N VAL A 153 -8.49 18.97 26.56
CA VAL A 153 -8.35 19.61 27.89
C VAL A 153 -9.70 20.01 28.50
N ASP A 154 -10.60 20.57 27.70
CA ASP A 154 -11.87 21.13 28.20
C ASP A 154 -12.94 20.06 28.51
N PHE A 155 -12.68 18.80 28.13
CA PHE A 155 -13.51 17.65 28.51
C PHE A 155 -13.33 17.24 29.98
N LYS A 156 -12.36 17.85 30.70
CA LYS A 156 -12.09 17.62 32.13
C LYS A 156 -11.91 16.14 32.49
N LEU A 157 -11.30 15.37 31.58
CA LEU A 157 -11.06 13.95 31.77
C LEU A 157 -10.15 13.71 32.96
N HIS A 158 -10.50 12.70 33.77
CA HIS A 158 -9.62 12.24 34.83
C HIS A 158 -8.35 11.60 34.22
N LYS A 159 -7.22 11.69 34.92
CA LYS A 159 -5.89 11.36 34.36
C LYS A 159 -5.83 9.97 33.72
N SER A 160 -6.28 8.91 34.41
CA SER A 160 -6.23 7.54 33.87
C SER A 160 -7.11 7.32 32.64
N ALA A 161 -8.23 8.04 32.45
CA ALA A 161 -8.99 7.99 31.20
C ALA A 161 -8.24 8.67 30.06
N SER A 162 -7.64 9.84 30.33
CA SER A 162 -6.77 10.51 29.34
C SER A 162 -5.62 9.58 28.94
N ASP A 163 -4.87 9.05 29.90
CA ASP A 163 -3.78 8.11 29.67
C ASP A 163 -4.26 6.87 28.87
N THR A 164 -5.43 6.31 29.19
CA THR A 164 -6.04 5.19 28.44
C THR A 164 -6.31 5.56 26.98
N LYS A 165 -6.82 6.77 26.69
CA LYS A 165 -7.05 7.23 25.31
C LYS A 165 -5.74 7.52 24.56
N LEU A 166 -4.72 8.03 25.24
CA LEU A 166 -3.38 8.21 24.66
C LEU A 166 -2.73 6.86 24.32
N GLN A 167 -2.86 5.85 25.19
CA GLN A 167 -2.40 4.49 24.90
C GLN A 167 -3.19 3.83 23.75
N HIS A 168 -4.49 4.12 23.63
CA HIS A 168 -5.28 3.67 22.47
C HIS A 168 -4.70 4.19 21.15
N LEU A 169 -4.39 5.49 21.07
CA LEU A 169 -3.78 6.09 19.87
C LEU A 169 -2.38 5.53 19.57
N ARG A 170 -1.56 5.24 20.61
CA ARG A 170 -0.27 4.53 20.45
C ARG A 170 -0.46 3.14 19.84
N GLY A 171 -1.35 2.33 20.42
CA GLY A 171 -1.65 0.98 19.94
C GLY A 171 -2.26 0.97 18.54
N TYR A 172 -3.15 1.93 18.24
CA TYR A 172 -3.77 2.07 16.92
C TYR A 172 -2.74 2.42 15.84
N ALA A 173 -1.87 3.42 16.09
CA ALA A 173 -0.81 3.79 15.17
C ALA A 173 0.14 2.61 14.89
N ARG A 174 0.47 1.84 15.92
CA ARG A 174 1.25 0.60 15.78
C ARG A 174 0.53 -0.43 14.90
N ASN A 175 -0.75 -0.70 15.16
CA ASN A 175 -1.58 -1.61 14.37
C ASN A 175 -1.64 -1.22 12.87
N VAL A 176 -1.74 0.07 12.55
CA VAL A 176 -1.68 0.56 11.16
C VAL A 176 -0.36 0.15 10.49
N VAL A 177 0.77 0.32 11.17
CA VAL A 177 2.09 -0.08 10.65
C VAL A 177 2.19 -1.60 10.49
N GLU A 178 1.76 -2.38 11.49
CA GLU A 178 1.78 -3.85 11.45
C GLU A 178 0.92 -4.41 10.31
N ARG A 179 -0.28 -3.84 10.09
CA ARG A 179 -1.16 -4.18 8.98
C ARG A 179 -0.51 -3.89 7.63
N LYS A 180 0.09 -2.70 7.48
CA LYS A 180 0.79 -2.30 6.26
C LYS A 180 2.04 -3.13 5.99
N ALA A 181 2.75 -3.57 7.02
CA ALA A 181 3.84 -4.54 6.89
C ALA A 181 3.34 -5.90 6.39
N ARG A 182 2.21 -6.40 6.92
CA ARG A 182 1.57 -7.65 6.44
C ARG A 182 1.07 -7.54 5.00
N GLU A 183 0.47 -6.40 4.62
CA GLU A 183 0.11 -6.11 3.22
C GLU A 183 1.33 -6.09 2.30
N ALA A 184 2.44 -5.48 2.74
CA ALA A 184 3.69 -5.43 1.98
C ALA A 184 4.37 -6.80 1.86
N ALA A 185 4.30 -7.64 2.89
CA ALA A 185 4.88 -8.98 2.93
C ALA A 185 4.09 -10.05 2.15
N ALA A 186 2.96 -9.70 1.52
CA ALA A 186 2.22 -10.63 0.67
C ALA A 186 3.13 -11.24 -0.42
N ALA A 187 3.17 -12.57 -0.51
CA ALA A 187 4.10 -13.36 -1.33
C ALA A 187 4.35 -12.80 -2.74
N GLY A 188 3.29 -12.46 -3.49
CA GLY A 188 3.41 -11.89 -4.83
C GLY A 188 4.09 -10.51 -4.88
N ARG A 189 3.84 -9.63 -3.89
CA ARG A 189 4.50 -8.32 -3.78
C ARG A 189 5.98 -8.49 -3.38
N VAL A 190 6.31 -9.43 -2.49
CA VAL A 190 7.69 -9.73 -2.11
C VAL A 190 8.49 -10.24 -3.30
N LEU A 191 7.95 -11.22 -4.04
CA LEU A 191 8.56 -11.75 -5.26
C LEU A 191 8.78 -10.67 -6.33
N MET A 192 7.82 -9.76 -6.51
CA MET A 192 7.96 -8.63 -7.43
C MET A 192 9.11 -7.70 -7.02
N ARG A 193 9.17 -7.26 -5.76
CA ARG A 193 10.25 -6.38 -5.27
C ARG A 193 11.63 -7.05 -5.31
N MET A 194 11.71 -8.36 -5.08
CA MET A 194 12.95 -9.12 -5.25
C MET A 194 13.44 -9.08 -6.70
N LYS A 195 12.53 -9.21 -7.69
CA LYS A 195 12.84 -9.10 -9.13
C LYS A 195 13.26 -7.67 -9.51
N ASP A 196 12.51 -6.67 -9.08
CA ASP A 196 12.83 -5.25 -9.36
C ASP A 196 14.18 -4.84 -8.75
N ARG A 197 14.48 -5.31 -7.53
CA ARG A 197 15.78 -5.07 -6.88
C ARG A 197 16.93 -5.77 -7.61
N PHE A 198 16.72 -7.02 -8.06
CA PHE A 198 17.69 -7.73 -8.90
C PHE A 198 17.96 -6.95 -10.18
N ALA A 199 16.91 -6.60 -10.92
CA ALA A 199 17.01 -5.87 -12.18
C ALA A 199 17.74 -4.54 -12.05
N LYS A 200 17.47 -3.79 -10.97
CA LYS A 200 18.12 -2.49 -10.69
C LYS A 200 19.61 -2.60 -10.39
N VAL A 201 20.04 -3.65 -9.70
CA VAL A 201 21.46 -3.87 -9.37
C VAL A 201 22.21 -4.51 -10.54
N PHE A 202 21.59 -5.47 -11.22
CA PHE A 202 22.18 -6.19 -12.35
C PHE A 202 22.34 -5.30 -13.59
N ASN A 203 21.35 -4.46 -13.90
CA ASN A 203 21.39 -3.54 -15.06
C ASN A 203 21.99 -2.17 -14.73
N HIS A 204 23.05 -2.13 -13.91
CA HIS A 204 23.76 -0.93 -13.41
C HIS A 204 23.61 0.33 -14.29
N ASP A 205 23.15 1.45 -13.69
CA ASP A 205 22.86 2.74 -14.35
C ASP A 205 24.09 3.40 -15.00
N LYS A 206 24.47 2.88 -16.18
CA LYS A 206 25.40 3.48 -17.11
C LYS A 206 24.81 3.36 -18.51
N LYS A 207 24.81 4.47 -19.23
CA LYS A 207 24.41 4.61 -20.65
C LYS A 207 25.33 3.88 -21.65
N SER A 208 26.11 2.90 -21.18
CA SER A 208 27.03 2.08 -21.95
C SER A 208 26.65 0.60 -21.72
N SER A 209 25.78 0.08 -22.58
CA SER A 209 25.43 -1.35 -22.67
C SER A 209 26.56 -2.18 -23.29
N VAL A 210 27.79 -1.97 -22.79
CA VAL A 210 29.03 -2.59 -23.27
C VAL A 210 29.67 -3.24 -22.05
N TRP A 211 29.44 -4.55 -21.92
CA TRP A 211 30.13 -5.39 -20.94
C TRP A 211 31.62 -5.38 -21.28
N THR A 212 32.41 -4.62 -20.52
CA THR A 212 33.87 -4.65 -20.60
C THR A 212 34.37 -5.95 -20.00
N ALA A 213 35.33 -6.62 -20.66
CA ALA A 213 35.85 -7.94 -20.30
C ALA A 213 36.53 -8.05 -18.91
N GLU A 214 36.56 -6.96 -18.14
CA GLU A 214 37.15 -6.83 -16.80
C GLU A 214 36.08 -6.82 -15.69
N GLN A 215 34.79 -6.91 -16.03
CA GLN A 215 33.71 -7.00 -15.03
C GLN A 215 33.40 -8.46 -14.69
N ASN A 216 33.58 -8.83 -13.42
CA ASN A 216 33.15 -10.12 -12.89
C ASN A 216 31.61 -10.21 -12.90
N ILE A 217 31.04 -10.86 -13.92
CA ILE A 217 29.60 -11.10 -14.05
C ILE A 217 29.09 -11.89 -12.82
N GLU A 218 29.85 -12.88 -12.36
CA GLU A 218 29.54 -13.67 -11.15
C GLU A 218 29.44 -12.80 -9.88
N GLU A 219 30.25 -11.75 -9.78
CA GLU A 219 30.22 -10.83 -8.63
C GLU A 219 29.02 -9.88 -8.70
N ILE A 220 28.70 -9.39 -9.90
CA ILE A 220 27.50 -8.57 -10.14
C ILE A 220 26.23 -9.38 -9.86
N GLU A 221 26.16 -10.62 -10.33
CA GLU A 221 25.05 -11.54 -10.04
C GLU A 221 24.94 -11.83 -8.54
N ARG A 222 26.03 -12.19 -7.87
CA ARG A 222 26.07 -12.41 -6.41
C ARG A 222 25.62 -11.18 -5.62
N ASN A 223 26.01 -9.97 -6.06
CA ASN A 223 25.58 -8.72 -5.44
C ASN A 223 24.09 -8.42 -5.69
N ALA A 224 23.57 -8.73 -6.88
CA ALA A 224 22.15 -8.60 -7.20
C ALA A 224 21.28 -9.60 -6.41
N LEU A 225 21.70 -10.87 -6.32
CA LEU A 225 21.06 -11.89 -5.48
C LEU A 225 21.07 -11.49 -4.00
N SER A 226 22.21 -11.02 -3.48
CA SER A 226 22.33 -10.48 -2.12
C SER A 226 21.35 -9.33 -1.87
N ALA A 227 21.25 -8.37 -2.80
CA ALA A 227 20.32 -7.25 -2.69
C ALA A 227 18.85 -7.68 -2.72
N SER A 228 18.49 -8.69 -3.51
CA SER A 228 17.14 -9.28 -3.50
C SER A 228 16.86 -10.06 -2.22
N LEU A 229 17.85 -10.77 -1.66
CA LEU A 229 17.68 -11.50 -0.40
C LEU A 229 17.46 -10.55 0.79
N LYS A 230 18.01 -9.33 0.77
CA LYS A 230 17.70 -8.30 1.76
C LYS A 230 16.22 -7.87 1.75
N ILE A 231 15.55 -7.89 0.60
CA ILE A 231 14.09 -7.64 0.55
C ILE A 231 13.34 -8.72 1.33
N LEU A 232 13.74 -9.99 1.19
CA LEU A 232 13.13 -11.11 1.90
C LEU A 232 13.39 -11.02 3.42
N GLU A 233 14.60 -10.63 3.82
CA GLU A 233 15.00 -10.40 5.22
C GLU A 233 14.22 -9.25 5.89
N ILE A 234 13.99 -8.15 5.16
CA ILE A 234 13.15 -7.03 5.63
C ILE A 234 11.69 -7.49 5.80
N MET A 235 11.19 -8.32 4.88
CA MET A 235 9.80 -8.78 4.83
C MET A 235 9.50 -10.02 5.69
N ALA A 236 10.50 -10.59 6.36
CA ALA A 236 10.32 -11.79 7.18
C ALA A 236 9.62 -11.52 8.53
N VAL A 237 9.97 -10.40 9.20
CA VAL A 237 9.57 -10.11 10.59
C VAL A 237 9.40 -8.61 10.85
N ILE A 238 8.42 -8.29 11.71
CA ILE A 238 8.13 -6.94 12.21
C ILE A 238 9.15 -6.52 13.27
N ARG A 239 9.97 -5.50 12.96
CA ARG A 239 11.05 -5.03 13.85
C ARG A 239 10.76 -3.69 14.51
N LEU A 240 9.61 -3.56 15.20
CA LEU A 240 9.24 -2.31 15.88
C LEU A 240 9.95 -2.12 17.23
N ASP A 241 10.21 -3.19 17.99
CA ASP A 241 10.67 -3.10 19.39
C ASP A 241 12.21 -3.18 19.56
N LYS A 242 12.98 -2.97 18.49
CA LYS A 242 14.46 -3.08 18.47
C LYS A 242 14.98 -4.45 18.97
N THR A 243 14.19 -5.51 18.79
CA THR A 243 14.62 -6.88 19.01
C THR A 243 15.79 -7.22 18.07
N ALA A 244 16.85 -7.81 18.62
CA ALA A 244 17.87 -8.46 17.82
C ALA A 244 17.35 -9.84 17.40
N ASP A 245 17.57 -10.23 16.15
CA ASP A 245 17.20 -11.52 15.59
C ASP A 245 18.30 -12.04 14.68
N GLN A 246 18.37 -13.36 14.50
CA GLN A 246 19.37 -14.02 13.66
C GLN A 246 18.90 -14.25 12.21
N ILE A 247 17.82 -13.60 11.76
CA ILE A 247 17.15 -13.92 10.48
C ILE A 247 18.04 -13.60 9.28
N GLU A 248 18.74 -12.46 9.29
CA GLU A 248 19.71 -12.13 8.22
C GLU A 248 20.77 -13.24 8.12
N HIS A 249 21.36 -13.65 9.24
CA HIS A 249 22.37 -14.70 9.25
C HIS A 249 21.84 -16.06 8.75
N VAL A 250 20.65 -16.48 9.19
CA VAL A 250 20.02 -17.74 8.76
C VAL A 250 19.67 -17.71 7.26
N LEU A 251 19.01 -16.65 6.78
CA LEU A 251 18.65 -16.53 5.38
C LEU A 251 19.89 -16.50 4.48
N PHE A 252 20.89 -15.68 4.78
CA PHE A 252 22.09 -15.57 3.95
C PHE A 252 22.89 -16.88 3.92
N SER A 253 23.16 -17.49 5.08
CA SER A 253 23.93 -18.75 5.16
C SER A 253 23.22 -19.91 4.46
N SER A 254 21.90 -20.02 4.58
CA SER A 254 21.14 -21.12 3.98
C SER A 254 20.85 -20.93 2.49
N LEU A 255 20.66 -19.69 2.03
CA LEU A 255 20.11 -19.41 0.69
C LEU A 255 21.13 -18.93 -0.35
N MET A 256 22.26 -18.35 0.08
CA MET A 256 23.37 -17.93 -0.80
C MET A 256 24.47 -19.00 -0.90
N ASP A 257 24.92 -19.56 0.22
CA ASP A 257 26.11 -20.44 0.26
C ASP A 257 25.82 -21.91 -0.12
N GLY A 258 24.55 -22.25 -0.36
CA GLY A 258 24.07 -23.60 -0.70
C GLY A 258 24.56 -24.21 -2.02
N ASN A 259 25.60 -23.65 -2.65
CA ASN A 259 26.29 -24.23 -3.81
C ASN A 259 27.65 -24.88 -3.42
N GLY A 260 28.03 -24.86 -2.14
CA GLY A 260 29.17 -25.59 -1.60
C GLY A 260 28.75 -26.92 -0.94
N SER A 261 29.45 -28.02 -1.24
CA SER A 261 29.13 -29.33 -0.66
C SER A 261 29.40 -29.35 0.87
N VAL A 262 28.36 -29.38 1.68
CA VAL A 262 28.47 -29.73 3.10
C VAL A 262 28.39 -31.26 3.25
N PRO A 263 29.35 -31.94 3.89
CA PRO A 263 29.26 -33.37 4.13
C PRO A 263 28.07 -33.70 5.03
N ALA A 264 27.35 -34.77 4.71
CA ALA A 264 26.23 -35.27 5.52
C ALA A 264 26.71 -35.77 6.90
N SER A 265 26.86 -34.87 7.86
CA SER A 265 27.17 -35.21 9.25
C SER A 265 26.51 -34.22 10.21
N ARG A 266 25.47 -34.73 10.89
CA ARG A 266 24.51 -34.10 11.82
C ARG A 266 23.21 -33.67 11.15
N ALA A 267 22.16 -34.41 11.48
CA ALA A 267 20.78 -34.00 11.26
C ALA A 267 20.44 -32.85 12.23
N ALA A 268 20.88 -31.65 11.90
CA ALA A 268 20.16 -30.45 12.29
C ALA A 268 18.92 -30.39 11.41
N SER A 269 17.74 -30.19 11.99
CA SER A 269 16.54 -29.86 11.22
C SER A 269 16.83 -28.64 10.36
N ASP A 270 16.45 -28.68 9.08
CA ASP A 270 16.60 -27.53 8.18
C ASP A 270 15.88 -26.32 8.82
N PRO A 271 16.60 -25.24 9.17
CA PRO A 271 15.99 -24.09 9.84
C PRO A 271 14.94 -23.40 8.95
N LEU A 272 15.00 -23.63 7.63
CA LEU A 272 14.02 -23.14 6.66
C LEU A 272 12.87 -24.12 6.38
N ALA A 273 12.89 -25.33 6.96
CA ALA A 273 11.73 -26.23 6.94
C ALA A 273 10.75 -25.97 8.10
N SER A 274 11.07 -25.03 8.99
CA SER A 274 10.20 -24.63 10.10
C SER A 274 9.03 -23.74 9.63
N ASN A 275 7.91 -23.85 10.34
CA ASN A 275 6.75 -22.96 10.20
C ASN A 275 6.81 -21.73 11.12
N ALA A 276 7.82 -21.63 11.99
CA ALA A 276 8.03 -20.51 12.91
C ALA A 276 9.53 -20.22 13.11
N TRP A 277 9.84 -18.96 13.41
CA TRP A 277 11.19 -18.53 13.81
C TRP A 277 11.42 -18.80 15.29
N GLU A 278 12.57 -19.36 15.67
CA GLU A 278 12.85 -19.82 17.04
C GLU A 278 12.94 -18.67 18.08
N GLU A 279 13.33 -17.48 17.66
CA GLU A 279 13.53 -16.30 18.52
C GLU A 279 12.43 -15.22 18.39
N VAL A 280 11.36 -15.46 17.59
CA VAL A 280 10.40 -14.41 17.22
C VAL A 280 8.96 -14.80 17.61
N SER A 281 8.22 -13.83 18.16
CA SER A 281 6.79 -14.00 18.43
C SER A 281 5.99 -14.25 17.13
N PRO A 282 5.00 -15.15 17.13
CA PRO A 282 4.08 -15.33 16.00
C PRO A 282 3.42 -14.02 15.54
N ASP A 283 3.09 -13.11 16.47
CA ASP A 283 2.46 -11.81 16.13
C ASP A 283 3.36 -10.89 15.29
N ALA A 284 4.68 -11.03 15.46
CA ALA A 284 5.70 -10.28 14.73
C ALA A 284 6.19 -11.01 13.47
N THR A 285 5.76 -12.25 13.22
CA THR A 285 6.13 -12.99 12.00
C THR A 285 5.30 -12.49 10.82
N LEU A 286 5.97 -12.18 9.70
CA LEU A 286 5.34 -11.77 8.44
C LEU A 286 5.41 -12.90 7.40
N LEU A 287 6.55 -13.59 7.34
CA LEU A 287 6.77 -14.79 6.53
C LEU A 287 7.43 -15.86 7.39
N ALA A 288 6.91 -17.09 7.33
CA ALA A 288 7.53 -18.25 7.95
C ALA A 288 8.83 -18.64 7.21
N PRO A 289 9.79 -19.32 7.86
CA PRO A 289 11.03 -19.77 7.22
C PRO A 289 10.80 -20.59 5.94
N VAL A 290 9.77 -21.46 5.93
CA VAL A 290 9.36 -22.24 4.76
C VAL A 290 8.80 -21.39 3.60
N GLU A 291 8.12 -20.29 3.90
CA GLU A 291 7.61 -19.36 2.89
C GLU A 291 8.76 -18.55 2.28
N CYS A 292 9.71 -18.12 3.10
CA CYS A 292 10.96 -17.49 2.63
C CYS A 292 11.74 -18.40 1.67
N ASN A 293 11.89 -19.69 2.01
CA ASN A 293 12.56 -20.65 1.14
C ASN A 293 11.80 -20.86 -0.18
N SER A 294 10.47 -21.03 -0.12
CA SER A 294 9.62 -21.17 -1.31
C SER A 294 9.74 -19.97 -2.25
N LEU A 295 9.63 -18.75 -1.71
CA LEU A 295 9.80 -17.50 -2.45
C LEU A 295 11.19 -17.37 -3.07
N TRP A 296 12.25 -17.75 -2.36
CA TRP A 296 13.62 -17.72 -2.88
C TRP A 296 13.84 -18.71 -4.04
N MET A 297 13.28 -19.91 -3.93
CA MET A 297 13.37 -20.91 -5.01
C MET A 297 12.57 -20.48 -6.25
N GLN A 298 11.37 -19.91 -6.07
CA GLN A 298 10.59 -19.33 -7.16
C GLN A 298 11.32 -18.17 -7.84
N PHE A 299 11.85 -17.23 -7.04
CA PHE A 299 12.68 -16.12 -7.52
C PHE A 299 13.88 -16.60 -8.36
N LYS A 300 14.65 -17.58 -7.86
CA LYS A 300 15.79 -18.15 -8.60
C LYS A 300 15.36 -18.83 -9.91
N ALA A 301 14.22 -19.51 -9.94
CA ALA A 301 13.69 -20.11 -11.17
C ALA A 301 13.33 -19.05 -12.21
N ASP A 302 12.64 -18.00 -11.79
CA ASP A 302 12.22 -16.88 -12.65
C ASP A 302 13.43 -16.10 -13.21
N ILE A 303 14.40 -15.76 -12.35
CA ILE A 303 15.63 -15.08 -12.78
C ILE A 303 16.45 -15.96 -13.74
N LYS A 304 16.59 -17.26 -13.46
CA LYS A 304 17.29 -18.20 -14.35
C LYS A 304 16.62 -18.30 -15.73
N TYR A 305 15.28 -18.29 -15.77
CA TYR A 305 14.53 -18.23 -17.02
C TYR A 305 14.82 -16.94 -17.80
N ILE A 306 14.74 -15.78 -17.14
CA ILE A 306 15.01 -14.46 -17.74
C ILE A 306 16.47 -14.37 -18.25
N MET A 307 17.45 -14.83 -17.47
CA MET A 307 18.86 -14.86 -17.88
C MET A 307 19.10 -15.82 -19.06
N SER A 308 18.41 -16.96 -19.11
CA SER A 308 18.50 -17.90 -20.24
C SER A 308 17.95 -17.27 -21.53
N GLN A 309 16.84 -16.54 -21.44
CA GLN A 309 16.27 -15.79 -22.57
C GLN A 309 17.15 -14.60 -22.99
N ALA A 310 17.74 -13.87 -22.03
CA ALA A 310 18.68 -12.80 -22.33
C ALA A 310 19.95 -13.34 -23.02
N THR A 311 20.44 -14.50 -22.60
CA THR A 311 21.61 -15.16 -23.20
C THR A 311 21.30 -15.62 -24.62
N SER A 312 20.14 -16.26 -24.86
CA SER A 312 19.74 -16.68 -26.23
C SER A 312 19.55 -15.47 -27.16
N ALA A 313 19.02 -14.35 -26.66
CA ALA A 313 18.90 -13.09 -27.40
C ALA A 313 20.27 -12.44 -27.70
N GLN A 314 21.20 -12.43 -26.75
CA GLN A 314 22.58 -11.95 -26.98
C GLN A 314 23.33 -12.81 -28.00
N TRP A 315 23.18 -14.13 -27.93
CA TRP A 315 23.74 -15.07 -28.93
C TRP A 315 23.11 -14.86 -30.31
N TRP A 316 21.83 -14.47 -30.39
CA TRP A 316 21.19 -14.04 -31.63
C TRP A 316 21.84 -12.78 -32.23
N TRP A 317 22.18 -11.78 -31.39
CA TRP A 317 22.87 -10.57 -31.85
C TRP A 317 24.34 -10.83 -32.23
N TRP A 318 25.05 -11.70 -31.52
CA TRP A 318 26.40 -12.16 -31.91
C TRP A 318 26.36 -12.96 -33.22
N GLY A 319 25.41 -13.88 -33.37
CA GLY A 319 25.19 -14.64 -34.61
C GLY A 319 24.84 -13.77 -35.82
N ARG A 320 24.21 -12.61 -35.59
CA ARG A 320 23.92 -11.62 -36.66
C ARG A 320 25.08 -10.66 -36.93
N SER A 321 25.97 -10.45 -35.97
CA SER A 321 27.13 -9.55 -36.08
C SER A 321 28.41 -10.26 -36.56
N GLY A 322 28.53 -11.57 -36.31
CA GLY A 322 29.62 -12.42 -36.83
C GLY A 322 29.48 -12.82 -38.31
N GLY A 323 28.46 -12.30 -39.01
CA GLY A 323 28.09 -12.67 -40.37
C GLY A 323 28.84 -11.95 -41.51
N SER A 324 30.02 -11.36 -41.27
CA SER A 324 30.84 -10.81 -42.37
C SER A 324 32.33 -10.77 -42.05
N SER A 325 33.01 -11.90 -42.26
CA SER A 325 34.48 -11.99 -42.42
C SER A 325 34.83 -13.23 -43.23
N ARG A 326 34.48 -13.21 -44.52
CA ARG A 326 35.05 -14.16 -45.49
C ARG A 326 36.50 -13.74 -45.74
N GLY A 327 37.45 -14.46 -45.14
CA GLY A 327 38.87 -14.23 -45.36
C GLY A 327 39.26 -14.45 -46.82
N THR A 328 39.91 -13.46 -47.42
CA THR A 328 40.63 -13.60 -48.69
C THR A 328 41.97 -14.27 -48.42
N ASN A 329 42.07 -15.58 -48.61
CA ASN A 329 43.37 -16.25 -48.64
C ASN A 329 44.03 -15.97 -49.99
N SER A 330 45.13 -15.23 -49.96
CA SER A 330 46.07 -15.13 -51.08
C SER A 330 46.84 -16.45 -51.23
N HIS A 331 46.76 -17.08 -52.40
CA HIS A 331 47.83 -17.88 -52.97
C HIS A 331 47.77 -17.67 -54.48
N ASP A 332 48.83 -17.09 -55.05
CA ASP A 332 49.06 -17.07 -56.49
C ASP A 332 49.43 -18.48 -56.95
N ASP A 333 48.79 -18.94 -58.02
CA ASP A 333 49.45 -19.83 -58.98
C ASP A 333 48.82 -19.61 -60.36
N SER A 334 49.62 -19.06 -61.27
CA SER A 334 49.21 -18.79 -62.66
C SER A 334 49.69 -19.91 -63.55
N PHE A 335 48.79 -20.53 -64.31
CA PHE A 335 49.18 -21.32 -65.48
C PHE A 335 48.21 -21.14 -66.65
N GLU A 336 48.78 -20.80 -67.81
CA GLU A 336 48.02 -20.60 -69.05
C GLU A 336 47.52 -21.92 -69.65
N ALA A 337 46.31 -21.91 -70.21
CA ALA A 337 45.92 -22.86 -71.24
C ALA A 337 44.97 -22.20 -72.26
N ARG A 338 45.24 -22.42 -73.55
CA ARG A 338 44.58 -21.76 -74.69
C ARG A 338 43.36 -22.53 -75.21
N GLY A 339 42.40 -21.81 -75.80
CA GLY A 339 41.89 -22.14 -77.15
C GLY A 339 40.43 -22.65 -77.30
N GLY A 340 39.77 -22.17 -78.38
CA GLY A 340 38.46 -22.64 -78.89
C GLY A 340 37.25 -22.07 -78.13
N SER A 341 36.29 -21.32 -78.69
CA SER A 341 35.79 -21.14 -80.06
C SER A 341 35.24 -22.40 -80.73
N ILE A 342 33.92 -22.47 -80.90
CA ILE A 342 33.20 -22.73 -82.17
C ILE A 342 31.67 -22.66 -81.94
N ASP A 343 31.00 -22.26 -83.00
CA ASP A 343 29.58 -22.11 -83.34
C ASP A 343 28.66 -23.31 -82.95
N GLY A 344 27.31 -23.23 -82.97
CA GLY A 344 26.39 -22.16 -83.39
C GLY A 344 24.95 -22.69 -83.63
N GLU A 345 24.17 -21.94 -84.42
CA GLU A 345 22.94 -22.35 -85.15
C GLU A 345 21.56 -22.45 -84.43
N SER A 346 20.94 -21.27 -84.27
CA SER A 346 19.68 -20.88 -84.92
C SER A 346 18.55 -21.91 -85.20
N ARG A 347 17.35 -21.66 -84.64
CA ARG A 347 16.11 -21.61 -85.45
C ARG A 347 14.97 -20.79 -84.81
N ALA A 348 14.25 -20.02 -85.62
CA ALA A 348 13.11 -19.20 -85.21
C ALA A 348 11.82 -19.50 -86.02
N ARG A 349 10.66 -19.47 -85.35
CA ARG A 349 9.29 -19.18 -85.84
C ARG A 349 8.50 -18.68 -84.61
N VAL A 350 8.07 -17.41 -84.53
CA VAL A 350 6.90 -16.79 -85.19
C VAL A 350 5.57 -17.43 -84.78
N GLY A 351 4.78 -16.71 -83.97
CA GLY A 351 3.41 -17.07 -83.55
C GLY A 351 2.88 -16.17 -82.41
N SER A 352 2.05 -15.19 -82.75
CA SER A 352 1.58 -14.08 -81.90
C SER A 352 0.70 -14.43 -80.68
N ARG A 353 0.62 -13.44 -79.76
CA ARG A 353 -0.37 -13.21 -78.68
C ARG A 353 -0.39 -14.23 -77.54
N ASP A 354 -0.33 -13.84 -76.28
CA ASP A 354 -0.08 -12.52 -75.66
C ASP A 354 0.70 -12.78 -74.33
N GLU A 355 0.98 -11.88 -73.38
CA GLU A 355 0.35 -10.62 -72.96
C GLU A 355 1.38 -9.69 -72.27
N ARG A 356 0.91 -8.58 -71.69
CA ARG A 356 1.62 -7.57 -70.88
C ARG A 356 0.60 -7.00 -69.87
N HIS A 357 0.94 -6.50 -68.67
CA HIS A 357 2.19 -6.00 -68.11
C HIS A 357 2.17 -6.07 -66.56
N ARG A 358 3.33 -5.98 -65.90
CA ARG A 358 3.44 -5.67 -64.47
C ARG A 358 3.12 -4.19 -64.17
N THR A 359 2.43 -3.93 -63.06
CA THR A 359 2.59 -2.76 -62.17
C THR A 359 2.37 -3.24 -60.74
N GLY A 360 3.28 -3.00 -59.79
CA GLY A 360 3.16 -1.93 -58.78
C GLY A 360 2.47 -2.48 -57.51
N GLY A 361 2.96 -2.33 -56.29
CA GLY A 361 3.96 -1.41 -55.74
C GLY A 361 3.44 -0.95 -54.37
N VAL A 362 3.81 -1.65 -53.30
CA VAL A 362 3.16 -1.52 -51.98
C VAL A 362 3.99 -0.65 -51.03
N GLY A 363 3.34 0.34 -50.43
CA GLY A 363 3.56 0.74 -49.04
C GLY A 363 4.70 1.72 -48.77
N ASP A 364 4.43 3.02 -48.90
CA ASP A 364 5.14 4.04 -48.15
C ASP A 364 4.80 3.95 -46.65
N ALA A 365 5.81 4.01 -45.79
CA ALA A 365 5.64 4.17 -44.34
C ALA A 365 6.77 5.05 -43.77
N GLU A 366 6.48 6.34 -43.59
CA GLU A 366 7.41 7.25 -42.93
C GLU A 366 7.48 7.00 -41.42
N ARG A 367 8.68 6.60 -40.98
CA ARG A 367 9.42 7.20 -39.85
C ARG A 367 8.59 7.77 -38.68
N CYS A 368 8.58 7.04 -37.57
CA CYS A 368 8.64 7.63 -36.23
C CYS A 368 9.74 6.95 -35.41
N ARG A 369 10.67 7.74 -34.86
CA ARG A 369 11.69 7.26 -33.92
C ARG A 369 11.10 7.18 -32.52
N ALA A 370 10.90 5.98 -31.99
CA ALA A 370 10.85 5.76 -30.55
C ALA A 370 12.19 5.15 -30.12
N ARG A 371 12.94 5.84 -29.25
CA ARG A 371 14.08 5.22 -28.56
C ARG A 371 13.49 4.39 -27.42
N GLY A 372 13.54 3.07 -27.52
CA GLY A 372 13.03 2.16 -26.49
C GLY A 372 13.82 2.29 -25.19
N ASP A 373 13.10 2.36 -24.08
CA ASP A 373 13.63 2.33 -22.72
C ASP A 373 13.50 0.89 -22.17
N TRP A 374 14.55 0.09 -22.38
CA TRP A 374 14.48 -1.37 -22.25
C TRP A 374 14.49 -1.89 -20.80
N GLY A 375 14.67 -1.02 -19.79
CA GLY A 375 14.79 -1.44 -18.39
C GLY A 375 13.49 -1.90 -17.75
N GLY A 376 12.36 -1.28 -18.09
CA GLY A 376 11.07 -1.51 -17.43
C GLY A 376 10.13 -2.52 -18.10
N GLU A 377 10.46 -2.97 -19.31
CA GLU A 377 9.50 -3.71 -20.17
C GLU A 377 9.72 -5.24 -20.15
N ILE A 378 10.93 -5.69 -19.79
CA ILE A 378 11.28 -7.13 -19.68
C ILE A 378 10.51 -7.83 -18.55
N PHE A 379 10.21 -7.13 -17.45
CA PHE A 379 9.48 -7.70 -16.31
C PHE A 379 7.95 -7.51 -16.38
N ARG A 380 7.48 -6.59 -17.22
CA ARG A 380 6.04 -6.26 -17.31
C ARG A 380 5.25 -7.23 -18.20
N THR A 381 5.92 -7.88 -19.16
CA THR A 381 5.32 -8.84 -20.10
C THR A 381 5.10 -10.25 -19.54
N ALA A 382 5.55 -10.53 -18.32
CA ALA A 382 5.39 -11.83 -17.67
C ALA A 382 4.11 -11.97 -16.82
N ASN A 383 3.27 -10.93 -16.73
CA ASN A 383 2.19 -10.84 -15.73
C ASN A 383 0.77 -10.79 -16.31
N SER A 384 0.58 -11.24 -17.55
CA SER A 384 -0.73 -11.38 -18.19
C SER A 384 -1.05 -12.85 -18.49
N ASP A 385 -1.59 -13.55 -17.50
CA ASP A 385 -2.66 -14.56 -17.67
C ASP A 385 -3.07 -15.19 -16.32
N SER A 386 -4.26 -14.82 -15.83
CA SER A 386 -5.13 -15.64 -14.95
C SER A 386 -6.39 -14.85 -14.56
N GLY A 387 -7.31 -14.73 -15.52
CA GLY A 387 -8.65 -14.22 -15.28
C GLY A 387 -9.67 -15.14 -15.96
N ASN A 388 -10.01 -16.24 -15.31
CA ASN A 388 -10.98 -17.19 -15.87
C ASN A 388 -12.39 -16.62 -15.76
N CYS A 389 -13.16 -16.72 -16.83
CA CYS A 389 -14.57 -16.35 -16.82
C CYS A 389 -15.39 -17.41 -16.07
N ASP A 390 -16.32 -16.97 -15.24
CA ASP A 390 -17.52 -17.74 -14.91
C ASP A 390 -18.74 -16.84 -15.17
N ASP A 391 -19.68 -17.35 -15.96
CA ASP A 391 -20.97 -16.71 -16.24
C ASP A 391 -21.86 -16.76 -15.00
N ASP A 392 -22.45 -15.63 -14.61
CA ASP A 392 -23.69 -15.67 -13.84
C ASP A 392 -24.68 -14.59 -14.28
N LYS A 393 -25.95 -14.98 -14.33
CA LYS A 393 -26.94 -14.36 -15.23
C LYS A 393 -27.90 -13.43 -14.48
N MET A 394 -28.14 -12.25 -15.06
CA MET A 394 -29.01 -11.20 -14.54
C MET A 394 -30.44 -11.64 -14.17
N ASP A 395 -30.96 -11.07 -13.09
CA ASP A 395 -32.34 -10.59 -13.04
C ASP A 395 -32.56 -9.48 -11.98
N GLY A 396 -33.37 -8.45 -12.29
CA GLY A 396 -34.13 -7.71 -11.26
C GLY A 396 -33.71 -6.29 -10.81
N ARG A 397 -34.20 -5.28 -11.54
CA ARG A 397 -34.77 -3.99 -11.05
C ARG A 397 -33.90 -2.85 -10.45
N ALA A 398 -33.76 -1.83 -11.29
CA ALA A 398 -34.25 -0.45 -11.08
C ALA A 398 -33.60 0.48 -10.02
N ALA A 399 -32.90 1.50 -10.52
CA ALA A 399 -32.74 2.81 -9.86
C ALA A 399 -33.75 3.84 -10.43
N PRO A 400 -34.23 4.81 -9.64
CA PRO A 400 -35.01 5.93 -10.16
C PRO A 400 -34.10 7.08 -10.64
N ALA A 401 -34.36 7.59 -11.83
CA ALA A 401 -33.71 8.80 -12.35
C ALA A 401 -34.45 10.06 -11.88
N ILE A 402 -33.70 11.09 -11.49
CA ILE A 402 -34.22 12.47 -11.35
C ILE A 402 -33.72 13.26 -12.55
N GLY A 403 -34.60 13.42 -13.54
CA GLY A 403 -34.38 14.26 -14.73
C GLY A 403 -35.36 15.41 -14.76
N VAL A 404 -34.86 16.64 -14.61
CA VAL A 404 -35.64 17.88 -14.68
C VAL A 404 -36.09 18.13 -16.12
N LEU A 405 -37.37 18.45 -16.34
CA LEU A 405 -37.83 19.12 -17.56
C LEU A 405 -38.89 20.17 -17.26
N PHE A 406 -38.80 21.27 -18.02
CA PHE A 406 -39.58 22.50 -17.93
C PHE A 406 -40.75 22.48 -18.92
N LEU A 407 -41.89 23.08 -18.56
CA LEU A 407 -42.76 23.99 -19.35
C LEU A 407 -44.24 23.87 -18.94
N GLY A 408 -44.89 25.03 -18.76
CA GLY A 408 -46.28 25.19 -18.31
C GLY A 408 -46.45 26.55 -17.66
#